data_AF-A0A0M4G8P9-F1
#
_entry.id   AF-A0A0M4G8P9-F1
#
_cell.length_a   1.000
_cell.length_b   1.000
_cell.length_c   1.000
_cell.angle_alpha   90.00
_cell.angle_beta   90.00
_cell.angle_gamma   90.00
#
_symmetry.space_group_name_H-M   'P 1'
#
loop_
_entity.id
_entity.type
_entity.pdbx_description
1 polymer ?
#
loop_
_entity_poly.entity_id
_entity_poly.type
_entity_poly.pdbx_seq_one_letter_code
_entity_poly.pdbx_strand_id
1 'polypeptide(L)' 'MTEEEMEDVFLLYGHGELYKKLKYPLFVSGELDKVDRSQLESFFSWYSFDKEKPVFFDDFVFHFRVFRGITGQDILPELY' A
#
# COMPACT_ATOMS: atom_id res chain seq x y z
N MET A 1 -10.60 -1.88 5.75
CA MET A 1 -10.56 -0.49 5.27
C MET A 1 -11.59 -0.31 4.16
N THR A 2 -12.30 0.82 4.09
CA THR A 2 -13.24 1.12 3.00
C THR A 2 -12.51 1.62 1.74
N GLU A 3 -13.19 1.64 0.59
CA GLU A 3 -12.62 2.22 -0.64
C GLU A 3 -12.26 3.70 -0.48
N GLU A 4 -13.08 4.47 0.24
CA GLU A 4 -12.83 5.89 0.49
C GLU A 4 -11.60 6.09 1.37
N GLU A 5 -11.48 5.30 2.45
CA GLU A 5 -10.30 5.35 3.32
C GLU A 5 -9.02 4.97 2.57
N MET A 6 -9.11 3.98 1.66
CA MET A 6 -7.98 3.58 0.83
C MET A 6 -7.56 4.69 -0.12
N GLU A 7 -8.52 5.30 -0.82
CA GLU A 7 -8.29 6.42 -1.73
C GLU A 7 -7.61 7.60 -0.99
N ASP A 8 -8.12 7.95 0.19
CA ASP A 8 -7.57 9.00 1.03
C ASP A 8 -6.10 8.77 1.38
N VAL A 9 -5.72 7.54 1.77
CA VAL A 9 -4.33 7.22 2.10
C VAL A 9 -3.43 7.32 0.87
N PHE A 10 -3.84 6.77 -0.28
CA PHE A 10 -3.06 6.90 -1.50
C PHE A 10 -2.89 8.36 -1.92
N LEU A 11 -3.92 9.19 -1.78
CA LEU A 11 -3.85 10.62 -2.08
C LEU A 11 -2.91 11.37 -1.13
N LEU A 12 -2.99 11.08 0.17
CA LEU A 12 -2.16 11.70 1.21
C LEU A 12 -0.65 11.50 0.95
N TYR A 13 -0.27 10.32 0.45
CA TYR A 13 1.12 9.98 0.13
C TYR A 13 1.52 10.30 -1.32
N GLY A 14 0.65 10.98 -2.09
CA GLY A 14 0.95 11.42 -3.45
C GLY A 14 0.87 10.30 -4.52
N HIS A 15 0.22 9.18 -4.18
CA HIS A 15 0.00 8.00 -5.01
C HIS A 15 -1.41 7.95 -5.62
N GLY A 16 -2.15 9.06 -5.71
CA GLY A 16 -3.51 9.09 -6.27
C GLY A 16 -3.62 8.53 -7.71
N GLU A 17 -2.63 8.80 -8.57
CA GLU A 17 -2.61 8.23 -9.93
C GLU A 17 -2.33 6.72 -9.94
N LEU A 18 -1.59 6.22 -8.95
CA LEU A 18 -1.39 4.79 -8.76
C LEU A 18 -2.71 4.15 -8.30
N TYR A 19 -3.43 4.79 -7.37
CA TYR A 19 -4.73 4.31 -6.91
C TYR A 19 -5.73 4.19 -8.05
N LYS A 20 -5.84 5.19 -8.93
CA LYS A 20 -6.74 5.11 -10.10
C LYS A 20 -6.47 3.89 -10.98
N LYS A 21 -5.20 3.48 -11.13
CA LYS A 21 -4.80 2.30 -11.91
C LYS A 21 -5.08 1.00 -11.16
N LEU A 22 -4.90 1.00 -9.84
CA LEU A 22 -4.97 -0.20 -9.01
C LEU A 22 -6.32 -0.39 -8.31
N LYS A 23 -7.25 0.57 -8.34
CA LYS A 23 -8.52 0.54 -7.60
C LYS A 23 -9.30 -0.73 -7.86
N TYR A 24 -9.58 -1.03 -9.14
CA TYR A 24 -10.34 -2.23 -9.51
C TYR A 24 -9.67 -3.54 -9.11
N PRO A 25 -8.39 -3.80 -9.42
CA PRO A 25 -7.75 -5.05 -8.98
C PRO A 25 -7.57 -5.13 -7.46
N LEU A 26 -7.39 -4.01 -6.75
CA LEU A 26 -7.37 -3.99 -5.27
C LEU A 26 -8.74 -4.39 -4.69
N PHE A 27 -9.82 -3.83 -5.25
CA PHE A 27 -11.18 -4.16 -4.83
C PHE A 27 -11.53 -5.63 -5.10
N VAL A 28 -11.20 -6.15 -6.29
CA VAL A 28 -11.54 -7.54 -6.67
C VAL A 28 -10.70 -8.57 -5.89
N SER A 29 -9.43 -8.25 -5.62
CA SER A 29 -8.53 -9.18 -4.92
C SER A 29 -8.79 -9.27 -3.41
N GLY A 30 -9.33 -8.21 -2.81
CA GLY A 30 -9.55 -8.13 -1.37
C GLY A 30 -8.27 -8.11 -0.53
N GLU A 31 -7.09 -7.87 -1.15
CA GLU A 31 -5.79 -7.89 -0.47
C GLU A 31 -5.71 -6.89 0.70
N LEU A 32 -6.49 -5.80 0.63
CA LEU A 32 -6.53 -4.72 1.61
C LEU A 32 -7.78 -4.73 2.51
N ASP A 33 -8.67 -5.71 2.38
CA ASP A 33 -9.94 -5.73 3.14
C ASP A 33 -9.72 -5.82 4.65
N LYS A 34 -8.73 -6.64 5.05
CA LYS A 34 -8.32 -6.87 6.45
C LYS A 34 -7.10 -6.06 6.86
N VAL A 35 -6.75 -5.05 6.06
CA VAL A 35 -5.63 -4.15 6.34
C VAL A 35 -6.20 -2.91 7.01
N ASP A 36 -5.57 -2.53 8.11
CA ASP A 36 -5.90 -1.28 8.80
C ASP A 36 -5.27 -0.10 8.07
N ARG A 37 -5.94 1.06 8.13
CA ARG A 37 -5.43 2.31 7.55
C ARG A 37 -3.97 2.58 7.93
N SER A 38 -3.64 2.42 9.22
CA SER A 38 -2.30 2.66 9.76
C SER A 38 -1.22 1.76 9.15
N GLN A 39 -1.57 0.53 8.75
CA GLN A 39 -0.63 -0.40 8.11
C GLN A 39 -0.30 0.05 6.68
N LEU A 40 -1.30 0.56 5.95
CA LEU A 40 -1.09 1.10 4.61
C LEU A 40 -0.32 2.43 4.65
N GLU A 41 -0.66 3.31 5.60
CA GLU A 41 0.08 4.55 5.86
C GLU A 41 1.54 4.25 6.22
N SER A 42 1.77 3.24 7.08
CA SER A 42 3.12 2.77 7.39
C SER A 42 3.80 2.22 6.14
N PHE A 43 3.14 1.41 5.31
CA PHE A 43 3.75 0.93 4.08
C PHE A 43 4.27 2.07 3.19
N PHE A 44 3.45 3.12 2.98
CA PHE A 44 3.85 4.26 2.15
C PHE A 44 4.86 5.21 2.80
N SER A 45 5.10 5.13 4.12
CA SER A 45 6.21 5.87 4.72
C SER A 45 7.58 5.26 4.40
N TRP A 46 7.61 3.95 4.12
CA TRP A 46 8.84 3.22 3.76
C TRP A 46 8.99 2.97 2.26
N TYR A 47 7.87 2.87 1.53
CA TYR A 47 7.84 2.61 0.09
C TYR A 47 7.34 3.81 -0.69
N SER A 48 8.10 4.20 -1.72
CA SER A 48 7.67 5.16 -2.72
C SER A 48 7.70 4.52 -4.10
N PHE A 49 6.66 4.80 -4.88
CA PHE A 49 6.53 4.37 -6.25
C PHE A 49 6.86 5.52 -7.19
N ASP A 50 7.85 5.31 -8.04
CA ASP A 50 8.25 6.28 -9.05
C ASP A 50 7.10 6.51 -10.04
N LYS A 51 6.76 7.78 -10.27
CA LYS A 51 5.69 8.17 -11.20
C LYS A 51 6.05 7.88 -12.66
N GLU A 52 7.34 7.81 -12.97
CA GLU A 52 7.84 7.56 -14.31
C GLU A 52 7.87 6.06 -14.69
N LYS A 53 7.78 5.17 -13.69
CA LYS A 53 7.77 3.73 -13.91
C LYS A 53 6.36 3.16 -13.74
N PRO A 54 5.91 2.30 -14.68
CA PRO A 54 4.67 1.59 -14.47
C PRO A 54 4.83 0.65 -13.26
N VAL A 55 3.90 0.76 -12.31
CA VAL A 55 3.77 -0.18 -11.20
C VAL A 55 2.53 -1.01 -11.49
N PHE A 56 2.71 -2.32 -11.62
CA PHE A 56 1.60 -3.24 -11.82
C PHE A 56 1.02 -3.66 -10.48
N PHE A 57 -0.20 -4.19 -10.52
CA PHE A 57 -0.89 -4.67 -9.33
C PHE A 57 -0.07 -5.74 -8.59
N ASP A 58 0.49 -6.70 -9.33
CA ASP A 58 1.29 -7.78 -8.75
C ASP A 58 2.54 -7.26 -8.05
N ASP A 59 3.19 -6.22 -8.60
CA ASP A 59 4.36 -5.58 -7.98
C ASP A 59 3.97 -4.91 -6.66
N PHE A 60 2.87 -4.14 -6.66
CA PHE A 60 2.36 -3.49 -5.46
C PHE A 60 2.06 -4.52 -4.37
N VAL A 61 1.32 -5.58 -4.71
CA VAL A 61 0.96 -6.65 -3.76
C VAL A 61 2.19 -7.37 -3.25
N PHE A 62 3.17 -7.65 -4.12
CA PHE A 62 4.43 -8.26 -3.70
C PHE A 62 5.14 -7.40 -2.65
N HIS A 63 5.37 -6.11 -2.94
CA HIS A 63 6.02 -5.20 -2.00
C HIS A 63 5.25 -5.05 -0.68
N PHE A 64 3.92 -4.96 -0.77
CA PHE A 64 3.07 -4.85 0.40
C PHE A 64 3.11 -6.12 1.28
N ARG A 65 3.08 -7.31 0.67
CA ARG A 65 3.21 -8.58 1.40
C ARG A 65 4.59 -8.74 2.05
N VAL A 66 5.65 -8.34 1.36
CA VAL A 66 7.01 -8.31 1.92
C VAL A 66 7.06 -7.39 3.14
N PHE A 67 6.54 -6.17 3.02
CA PHE A 67 6.46 -5.23 4.14
C PHE A 67 5.69 -5.81 5.34
N ARG A 68 4.54 -6.44 5.10
CA ARG A 68 3.75 -7.11 6.15
C ARG A 68 4.48 -8.30 6.77
N GLY A 69 5.25 -9.05 6.00
CA GLY A 69 6.07 -10.13 6.51
C GLY A 69 7.16 -9.63 7.46
N ILE A 70 7.81 -8.52 7.12
CA ILE A 70 8.90 -7.94 7.94
C ILE A 70 8.32 -7.28 9.20
N THR A 71 7.23 -6.52 9.08
CA THR A 71 6.55 -5.86 10.23
C THR A 71 5.88 -6.87 11.16
N GLY A 72 5.26 -7.92 10.62
CA GLY A 72 4.60 -8.97 11.41
C GLY A 72 5.56 -9.91 12.15
N GLN A 73 6.86 -9.87 11.83
CA GLN A 73 7.90 -10.65 12.51
C GLN A 73 8.73 -9.82 13.51
N ASP A 74 8.34 -8.57 13.82
CA ASP A 74 9.08 -7.69 14.76
C ASP A 74 10.56 -7.45 14.32
N ILE A 75 10.83 -7.46 13.01
CA ILE A 75 12.21 -7.34 12.48
C ILE A 75 12.55 -5.88 12.11
N LEU A 76 11.59 -4.94 12.15
CA LEU A 76 11.88 -3.55 11.83
C LEU A 76 12.48 -2.80 13.04
N PRO A 77 13.62 -2.10 12.88
CA PRO A 77 14.11 -1.19 13.89
C PRO A 77 13.10 -0.05 14.12
N GLU A 78 12.87 0.34 15.37
CA GLU A 78 12.20 1.59 15.69
C GLU A 78 12.96 2.74 15.03
N LEU A 79 12.33 3.45 14.09
CA LEU A 79 12.87 4.70 13.56
C LEU A 79 12.71 5.76 14.65
N TYR A 80 13.84 6.14 15.27
CA TYR A 80 13.97 7.26 16.21
C TYR A 80 14.00 8.61 15.49
#